data_AF-A0A7J0CWW1-F1
#
_entry.id   AF-A0A7J0CWW1-F1
#
_cell.length_a   1.000
_cell.length_b   1.000
_cell.length_c   1.000
_cell.angle_alpha   90.00
_cell.angle_beta   90.00
_cell.angle_gamma   90.00
#
_symmetry.space_group_name_H-M   'P 1'
#
loop_
_entity.id
_entity.type
_entity.pdbx_description
1 polymer ?
#
loop_
_entity_poly.entity_id
_entity_poly.type
_entity_poly.pdbx_seq_one_letter_code
_entity_poly.pdbx_strand_id
1 'polypeptide(L)'
;MDPDDLIAYVKDSGLRGRGGAGFPTGMKWQFIPQGDGKPHYLVVNADESEPGTCKDIPLLFANPHSLIEGIVIACYAIRSSHAFIYLRGEVVPVLRRLHEAVREAYEAGYLGTNVLGSGLDLELTVHAGAGAYICGEETALLDSLEGRRGQPRLRPPSPRSPVCTPAPLW
;
A
#
# COMPACT_ATOMS: atom_id res chain seq x y z
N MET A 1 20.34 -4.87 4.31
CA MET A 1 19.58 -5.11 5.55
C MET A 1 18.67 -6.29 5.25
N ASP A 2 18.62 -7.30 6.11
CA ASP A 2 17.69 -8.42 5.92
C ASP A 2 16.23 -7.93 6.06
N PRO A 3 15.23 -8.53 5.39
CA PRO A 3 13.83 -8.13 5.56
C PRO A 3 13.34 -8.15 7.02
N ASP A 4 13.79 -9.11 7.84
CA ASP A 4 13.38 -9.19 9.24
C ASP A 4 14.01 -8.07 10.09
N ASP A 5 15.26 -7.71 9.80
CA ASP A 5 15.93 -6.54 10.40
C ASP A 5 15.20 -5.24 10.04
N LEU A 6 14.67 -5.13 8.81
CA LEU A 6 13.90 -3.97 8.37
C LEU A 6 12.57 -3.85 9.11
N ILE A 7 11.87 -4.97 9.34
CA ILE A 7 10.65 -5.00 10.17
C ILE A 7 10.98 -4.54 11.60
N ALA A 8 12.07 -5.05 12.18
CA ALA A 8 12.51 -4.65 13.52
C ALA A 8 12.87 -3.16 13.57
N TYR A 9 13.60 -2.65 12.57
CA TYR A 9 13.95 -1.24 12.45
C TYR A 9 12.71 -0.33 12.42
N VAL A 10 11.69 -0.68 11.61
CA VAL A 10 10.44 0.10 11.55
C VAL A 10 9.64 -0.02 12.85
N LYS A 11 9.68 -1.17 13.53
CA LYS A 11 9.07 -1.32 14.85
C LYS A 11 9.74 -0.42 15.89
N ASP A 12 11.06 -0.38 15.92
CA ASP A 12 11.86 0.42 16.86
C ASP A 12 11.74 1.92 16.59
N SER A 13 11.48 2.32 15.34
CA SER A 13 11.20 3.73 14.98
C SER A 13 9.95 4.30 15.65
N GLY A 14 9.06 3.45 16.16
CA GLY A 14 7.79 3.87 16.74
C GLY A 14 6.78 4.41 15.71
N LEU A 15 6.99 4.14 14.41
CA LEU A 15 6.07 4.56 13.34
C LEU A 15 4.66 4.00 13.59
N ARG A 16 3.67 4.89 13.51
CA ARG A 16 2.25 4.58 13.66
C ARG A 16 1.52 4.97 12.37
N GLY A 17 0.54 4.15 11.99
CA GLY A 17 -0.25 4.37 10.78
C GLY A 17 -0.89 5.74 10.76
N ARG A 18 -0.68 6.49 9.67
CA ARG A 18 -1.14 7.88 9.51
C ARG A 18 -2.53 8.02 8.91
N GLY A 19 -3.24 6.91 8.70
CA GLY A 19 -4.65 6.86 8.28
C GLY A 19 -5.67 7.03 9.42
N GLY A 20 -5.28 7.59 10.58
CA GLY A 20 -6.19 7.89 11.70
C GLY A 20 -6.22 6.85 12.82
N ALA A 21 -6.16 5.55 12.51
CA ALA A 21 -6.23 4.49 13.54
C ALA A 21 -4.99 4.41 14.46
N GLY A 22 -3.83 4.92 14.00
CA GLY A 22 -2.61 4.99 14.81
C GLY A 22 -2.06 3.63 15.25
N PHE A 23 -2.31 2.56 14.50
CA PHE A 23 -1.75 1.24 14.78
C PHE A 23 -0.23 1.21 14.50
N PRO A 24 0.61 0.56 15.32
CA PRO A 24 2.06 0.53 15.06
C PRO A 24 2.40 -0.22 13.75
N THR A 25 3.11 0.45 12.83
CA THR A 25 3.36 -0.06 11.47
C THR A 25 4.25 -1.31 11.49
N GLY A 26 5.35 -1.29 12.26
CA GLY A 26 6.23 -2.47 12.37
C GLY A 26 5.55 -3.70 12.98
N MET A 27 4.62 -3.51 13.93
CA MET A 27 3.79 -4.61 14.43
C MET A 27 2.85 -5.15 13.35
N LYS A 28 2.29 -4.29 12.49
CA LYS A 28 1.42 -4.71 11.38
C LYS A 28 2.18 -5.64 10.43
N TRP A 29 3.41 -5.26 10.05
CA TRP A 29 4.26 -6.08 9.19
C TRP A 29 4.63 -7.42 9.81
N GLN A 30 4.90 -7.44 11.12
CA GLN A 30 5.22 -8.67 11.87
C GLN A 30 4.07 -9.70 11.88
N PHE A 31 2.81 -9.28 11.69
CA PHE A 31 1.68 -10.22 11.64
C PHE A 31 1.52 -10.94 10.30
N ILE A 32 2.24 -10.52 9.26
CA ILE A 32 2.22 -11.20 7.97
C ILE A 32 3.09 -12.45 8.12
N PRO A 33 2.55 -13.67 7.88
CA PRO A 33 3.34 -14.89 7.91
C PRO A 33 4.54 -14.76 6.96
N GLN A 34 5.74 -15.12 7.40
CA GLN A 34 6.92 -15.08 6.55
C GLN A 34 7.25 -16.49 6.07
N GLY A 35 7.52 -16.65 4.76
CA GLY A 35 7.94 -17.93 4.20
C GLY A 35 6.86 -19.01 4.12
N ASP A 36 5.57 -18.65 4.11
CA ASP A 36 4.46 -19.59 3.98
C ASP A 36 4.18 -20.01 2.51
N GLY A 37 4.97 -19.50 1.57
CA GLY A 37 4.88 -19.79 0.14
C GLY A 37 3.66 -19.20 -0.56
N LYS A 38 2.89 -18.34 0.13
CA LYS A 38 1.71 -17.69 -0.46
C LYS A 38 2.05 -16.30 -1.01
N PRO A 39 1.31 -15.84 -2.03
CA PRO A 39 1.47 -14.47 -2.50
C PRO A 39 0.99 -13.48 -1.43
N HIS A 40 1.84 -12.53 -1.10
CA HIS A 40 1.48 -11.37 -0.28
C HIS A 40 1.29 -10.15 -1.17
N TYR A 41 0.34 -9.32 -0.78
CA TYR A 41 -0.01 -8.10 -1.48
C TYR A 41 0.11 -6.92 -0.53
N LEU A 42 0.73 -5.85 -1.01
CA LEU A 42 0.69 -4.55 -0.37
C LEU A 42 -0.43 -3.73 -1.00
N VAL A 43 -1.31 -3.15 -0.21
CA VAL A 43 -2.33 -2.22 -0.73
C VAL A 43 -2.15 -0.87 -0.06
N VAL A 44 -1.85 0.16 -0.83
CA VAL A 44 -1.77 1.54 -0.38
C VAL A 44 -3.15 2.18 -0.46
N ASN A 45 -3.67 2.60 0.69
CA ASN A 45 -4.92 3.34 0.76
C ASN A 45 -4.69 4.84 0.56
N ALA A 46 -4.93 5.33 -0.66
CA ALA A 46 -4.90 6.74 -1.05
C ALA A 46 -6.30 7.32 -1.30
N ASP A 47 -7.31 6.79 -0.60
CA ASP A 47 -8.67 7.36 -0.58
C ASP A 47 -8.79 8.44 0.50
N GLU A 48 -8.15 9.59 0.27
CA GLU A 48 -8.23 10.78 1.14
C GLU A 48 -9.59 11.48 0.97
N SER A 49 -10.65 10.85 1.50
CA SER A 49 -12.04 11.29 1.34
C SER A 49 -12.66 11.96 2.56
N GLU A 50 -11.97 11.97 3.71
CA GLU A 50 -12.43 12.66 4.92
C GLU A 50 -12.37 14.19 4.78
N PRO A 51 -13.47 14.92 5.01
CA PRO A 51 -13.47 16.38 4.90
C PRO A 51 -12.40 17.04 5.78
N GLY A 52 -11.62 17.95 5.19
CA GLY A 52 -10.54 18.64 5.89
C GLY A 52 -9.19 17.91 5.89
N THR A 53 -9.12 16.70 5.33
CA THR A 53 -7.84 16.04 5.05
C THR A 53 -7.27 16.49 3.70
N CYS A 54 -5.99 16.86 3.69
CA CYS A 54 -5.29 17.36 2.50
C CYS A 54 -3.78 17.12 2.58
N LYS A 55 -3.36 16.02 3.20
CA LYS A 55 -1.95 15.67 3.39
C LYS A 55 -1.44 14.75 2.28
N ASP A 56 -2.27 13.81 1.82
CA ASP A 56 -1.83 12.77 0.89
C ASP A 56 -1.90 13.29 -0.54
N ILE A 57 -3.00 13.93 -0.94
CA ILE A 57 -3.18 14.41 -2.32
C ILE A 57 -2.07 15.40 -2.75
N PRO A 58 -1.70 16.41 -1.95
CA PRO A 58 -0.60 17.31 -2.34
C PRO A 58 0.77 16.62 -2.41
N LEU A 59 1.03 15.66 -1.51
CA LEU A 59 2.26 14.86 -1.56
C LEU A 59 2.33 14.05 -2.86
N LEU A 60 1.27 13.32 -3.19
CA LEU A 60 1.22 12.47 -4.39
C LEU A 60 1.27 13.31 -5.66
N PHE A 61 0.78 14.55 -5.62
CA PHE A 61 0.90 15.49 -6.73
C PHE A 61 2.34 16.00 -6.89
N ALA A 62 2.99 16.37 -5.79
CA ALA A 62 4.32 16.99 -5.81
C ALA A 62 5.46 15.98 -5.98
N ASN A 63 5.39 14.84 -5.28
CA ASN A 63 6.46 13.86 -5.20
C ASN A 63 5.92 12.41 -5.09
N PRO A 64 5.36 11.86 -6.19
CA PRO A 64 4.87 10.48 -6.22
C PRO A 64 5.99 9.43 -6.03
N HIS A 65 7.23 9.75 -6.42
CA HIS A 65 8.36 8.82 -6.32
C HIS A 65 8.70 8.45 -4.87
N SER A 66 8.52 9.37 -3.91
CA SER A 66 8.69 9.03 -2.49
C SER A 66 7.66 8.00 -1.99
N LEU A 67 6.45 7.96 -2.54
CA LEU A 67 5.51 6.88 -2.24
C LEU A 67 6.02 5.56 -2.84
N ILE A 68 6.47 5.58 -4.09
CA ILE A 68 6.97 4.39 -4.80
C ILE A 68 8.16 3.78 -4.06
N GLU A 69 9.11 4.61 -3.60
CA GLU A 69 10.23 4.17 -2.77
C GLU A 69 9.75 3.49 -1.48
N GLY A 70 8.79 4.10 -0.77
CA GLY A 70 8.19 3.51 0.42
C GLY A 70 7.49 2.16 0.14
N ILE A 71 6.83 2.02 -1.02
CA ILE A 71 6.23 0.77 -1.48
C ILE A 71 7.30 -0.30 -1.69
N VAL A 72 8.39 0.03 -2.39
CA VAL A 72 9.50 -0.90 -2.63
C VAL A 72 10.08 -1.40 -1.30
N ILE A 73 10.33 -0.50 -0.35
CA ILE A 73 10.84 -0.82 0.99
C ILE A 73 9.86 -1.74 1.74
N ALA A 74 8.57 -1.39 1.75
CA ALA A 74 7.56 -2.19 2.44
C ALA A 74 7.40 -3.58 1.82
N CYS A 75 7.34 -3.67 0.49
CA CYS A 75 7.28 -4.93 -0.24
C CYS A 75 8.49 -5.83 0.02
N TYR A 76 9.69 -5.25 0.07
CA TYR A 76 10.91 -5.97 0.45
C TYR A 76 10.79 -6.53 1.88
N ALA A 77 10.34 -5.72 2.85
CA ALA A 77 10.18 -6.14 4.24
C ALA A 77 9.19 -7.31 4.40
N ILE A 78 8.03 -7.25 3.73
CA ILE A 78 6.95 -8.23 3.88
C ILE A 78 7.02 -9.37 2.85
N ARG A 79 8.06 -9.37 2.01
CA ARG A 79 8.29 -10.37 0.94
C ARG A 79 7.10 -10.44 -0.03
N SER A 80 6.58 -9.27 -0.40
CA SER A 80 5.48 -9.13 -1.37
C SER A 80 6.04 -8.76 -2.74
N SER A 81 5.56 -9.44 -3.77
CA SER A 81 5.93 -9.19 -5.17
C SER A 81 4.92 -8.34 -5.93
N HIS A 82 3.82 -7.90 -5.28
CA HIS A 82 2.78 -7.13 -5.93
C HIS A 82 2.17 -6.10 -4.98
N ALA A 83 2.18 -4.84 -5.40
CA ALA A 83 1.56 -3.73 -4.70
C ALA A 83 0.43 -3.07 -5.52
N PHE A 84 -0.57 -2.56 -4.82
CA PHE A 84 -1.66 -1.75 -5.38
C PHE A 84 -1.69 -0.37 -4.74
N ILE A 85 -1.95 0.67 -5.51
CA ILE A 85 -2.32 1.99 -5.00
C ILE A 85 -3.79 2.21 -5.33
N TYR A 86 -4.64 2.28 -4.30
CA TYR A 86 -6.04 2.65 -4.47
C TYR A 86 -6.20 4.15 -4.26
N LEU A 87 -6.33 4.91 -5.33
CA LEU A 87 -6.48 6.36 -5.31
C LEU A 87 -7.94 6.73 -5.55
N ARG A 88 -8.48 7.69 -4.80
CA ARG A 88 -9.83 8.21 -5.06
C ARG A 88 -9.98 8.73 -6.51
N GLY A 89 -11.15 8.53 -7.12
CA GLY A 89 -11.39 8.84 -8.54
C GLY A 89 -11.45 10.33 -8.86
N GLU A 90 -11.64 11.18 -7.86
CA GLU A 90 -11.89 12.62 -8.02
C GLU A 90 -10.62 13.43 -8.29
N VAL A 91 -9.43 12.84 -8.10
CA VAL A 91 -8.12 13.53 -8.21
C VAL A 91 -7.37 13.13 -9.48
N VAL A 92 -8.02 13.30 -10.64
CA VAL A 92 -7.47 12.93 -11.96
C VAL A 92 -6.04 13.47 -12.23
N PRO A 93 -5.65 14.71 -11.84
CA PRO A 93 -4.28 15.17 -12.00
C PRO A 93 -3.25 14.32 -11.24
N VAL A 94 -3.60 13.88 -10.02
CA VAL A 94 -2.74 12.99 -9.20
C VAL A 94 -2.67 11.60 -9.81
N LEU A 95 -3.79 11.07 -10.30
CA LEU A 95 -3.82 9.78 -10.98
C LEU A 95 -2.84 9.74 -12.17
N ARG A 96 -2.86 10.78 -13.01
CA ARG A 96 -1.93 10.92 -14.15
C ARG A 96 -0.47 11.01 -13.67
N ARG A 97 -0.21 11.78 -12.62
CA ARG A 97 1.13 11.93 -12.05
C ARG A 97 1.67 10.62 -11.51
N LEU A 98 0.84 9.83 -10.83
CA LEU A 98 1.19 8.51 -10.33
C LEU A 98 1.48 7.53 -11.46
N HIS A 99 0.61 7.44 -12.48
CA HIS A 99 0.88 6.57 -13.63
C HIS A 99 2.21 6.90 -14.32
N GLU A 100 2.50 8.18 -14.49
CA GLU A 100 3.77 8.63 -15.08
C GLU A 100 4.97 8.27 -14.19
N ALA A 101 4.89 8.51 -12.89
CA ALA A 101 5.97 8.15 -11.97
C ALA A 101 6.20 6.64 -11.88
N VAL A 102 5.13 5.83 -11.92
CA VAL A 102 5.24 4.37 -12.02
C VAL A 102 5.95 3.98 -13.31
N ARG A 103 5.56 4.54 -14.46
CA ARG A 103 6.23 4.30 -15.75
C ARG A 103 7.72 4.63 -15.69
N GLU A 104 8.08 5.81 -15.18
CA GLU A 104 9.46 6.24 -14.97
C GLU A 104 10.25 5.26 -14.07
N ALA A 105 9.62 4.75 -13.01
CA ALA A 105 10.24 3.80 -12.09
C ALA A 105 10.48 2.42 -12.73
N TYR A 106 9.57 1.93 -13.59
CA TYR A 106 9.81 0.74 -14.41
C TYR A 106 10.97 0.96 -15.40
N GLU A 107 11.00 2.11 -16.09
CA GLU A 107 12.07 2.44 -17.05
C GLU A 107 13.46 2.56 -16.39
N ALA A 108 13.51 3.05 -15.16
CA ALA A 108 14.73 3.13 -14.38
C ALA A 108 15.14 1.80 -13.71
N GLY A 109 14.32 0.75 -13.80
CA GLY A 109 14.58 -0.55 -13.17
C GLY A 109 14.37 -0.58 -11.65
N TYR A 110 13.60 0.36 -11.10
CA TYR A 110 13.16 0.38 -9.70
C TYR A 110 11.91 -0.47 -9.44
N LEU A 111 11.21 -0.88 -10.50
CA LEU A 111 10.05 -1.77 -10.50
C LEU A 111 10.19 -2.81 -11.62
N GLY A 112 9.43 -3.89 -11.54
CA GLY A 112 9.44 -5.00 -12.50
C GLY A 112 10.30 -6.18 -12.03
N THR A 113 10.87 -6.91 -12.97
CA THR A 113 11.65 -8.12 -12.70
C THR A 113 13.07 -7.78 -12.24
N ASN A 114 13.56 -8.48 -11.22
CA ASN A 114 14.92 -8.38 -10.72
C ASN A 114 15.34 -6.92 -10.44
N VAL A 115 14.54 -6.22 -9.63
CA VAL A 115 14.71 -4.80 -9.27
C VAL A 115 16.15 -4.54 -8.85
N LEU A 116 16.84 -3.65 -9.57
CA LEU A 116 18.26 -3.30 -9.34
C LEU A 116 19.22 -4.51 -9.23
N GLY A 117 18.89 -5.66 -9.83
CA GLY A 117 19.71 -6.87 -9.74
C GLY A 117 19.62 -7.61 -8.40
N SER A 118 18.61 -7.31 -7.57
CA SER A 118 18.48 -7.86 -6.22
C SER A 118 17.87 -9.26 -6.15
N GLY A 119 17.37 -9.79 -7.26
CA GLY A 119 16.58 -11.03 -7.34
C GLY A 119 15.14 -10.89 -6.86
N LEU A 120 14.65 -9.66 -6.63
CA LEU A 120 13.27 -9.39 -6.23
C LEU A 120 12.47 -8.89 -7.42
N ASP A 121 11.27 -9.44 -7.60
CA ASP A 121 10.29 -8.99 -8.57
C ASP A 121 9.23 -8.16 -7.85
N LEU A 122 8.88 -6.99 -8.39
CA LEU A 122 7.85 -6.12 -7.83
C LEU A 122 6.99 -5.48 -8.91
N GLU A 123 5.73 -5.89 -8.94
CA GLU A 123 4.70 -5.28 -9.77
C GLU A 123 3.90 -4.23 -8.99
N LEU A 124 3.65 -3.07 -9.61
CA LEU A 124 2.89 -1.97 -9.01
C LEU A 124 1.70 -1.58 -9.89
N THR A 125 0.50 -1.69 -9.36
CA THR A 125 -0.74 -1.33 -10.06
C THR A 125 -1.41 -0.11 -9.41
N VAL A 126 -1.65 0.93 -10.20
CA VAL A 126 -2.45 2.09 -9.77
C VAL A 126 -3.91 1.86 -10.15
N HIS A 127 -4.81 1.92 -9.18
CA HIS A 127 -6.25 1.71 -9.36
C HIS A 127 -7.03 2.94 -8.90
N ALA A 128 -7.86 3.48 -9.77
CA ALA A 128 -8.75 4.60 -9.45
C ALA A 128 -10.06 4.09 -8.82
N GLY A 129 -10.47 4.68 -7.70
CA GLY A 129 -11.76 4.44 -7.07
C GLY A 129 -12.92 5.11 -7.84
N ALA A 130 -14.14 4.77 -7.45
CA ALA A 130 -15.38 5.26 -8.11
C ALA A 130 -16.13 6.33 -7.29
N GLY A 131 -15.44 7.07 -6.42
CA GLY A 131 -16.01 8.18 -5.65
C GLY A 131 -16.90 7.78 -4.48
N ALA A 132 -16.56 6.69 -3.79
CA ALA A 132 -17.32 6.20 -2.64
C ALA A 132 -16.51 6.35 -1.35
N TYR A 133 -16.93 7.27 -0.46
CA TYR A 133 -16.27 7.54 0.83
C TYR A 133 -15.99 6.29 1.68
N ILE A 134 -16.89 5.29 1.61
CA ILE A 134 -16.76 4.04 2.38
C ILE A 134 -15.56 3.20 1.93
N CYS A 135 -15.04 3.40 0.71
CA CYS A 135 -13.85 2.71 0.21
C CYS A 135 -12.56 3.14 0.92
N GLY A 136 -12.60 4.17 1.77
CA GLY A 136 -11.50 4.51 2.66
C GLY A 136 -11.34 3.52 3.82
N GLU A 137 -12.36 2.71 4.11
CA GLU A 137 -12.27 1.60 5.06
C GLU A 137 -11.53 0.41 4.45
N GLU A 138 -10.59 -0.18 5.21
CA GLU A 138 -9.65 -1.19 4.73
C GLU A 138 -10.32 -2.41 4.06
N THR A 139 -11.43 -2.92 4.60
CA THR A 139 -12.10 -4.08 4.00
C THR A 139 -13.00 -3.73 2.80
N ALA A 140 -13.67 -2.57 2.84
CA ALA A 140 -14.44 -2.06 1.72
C ALA A 140 -13.55 -1.71 0.51
N LEU A 141 -12.33 -1.22 0.76
CA LEU A 141 -11.31 -0.97 -0.25
C LEU A 141 -10.94 -2.26 -0.98
N LEU A 142 -10.71 -3.35 -0.25
CA LEU A 142 -10.38 -4.65 -0.84
C LEU A 142 -11.51 -5.19 -1.70
N ASP A 143 -12.76 -5.08 -1.25
CA ASP A 143 -13.91 -5.46 -2.08
C ASP A 143 -14.02 -4.60 -3.34
N SER A 144 -13.72 -3.30 -3.24
CA SER A 144 -13.68 -2.42 -4.41
C SER A 144 -12.56 -2.79 -5.38
N LEU A 145 -11.37 -3.19 -4.90
CA LEU A 145 -10.26 -3.67 -5.73
C LEU A 145 -10.58 -4.99 -6.41
N GLU A 146 -11.32 -5.87 -5.75
CA GLU A 146 -11.80 -7.15 -6.31
C GLU A 146 -12.99 -6.97 -7.29
N GLY A 147 -13.41 -5.73 -7.57
CA GLY A 147 -14.50 -5.42 -8.51
C GLY A 147 -15.90 -5.62 -7.93
N ARG A 148 -16.02 -5.80 -6.61
CA ARG A 148 -17.31 -5.88 -5.90
C ARG A 148 -17.74 -4.49 -5.42
N ARG A 149 -18.96 -4.42 -4.86
CA ARG A 149 -19.42 -3.21 -4.16
C ARG A 149 -18.56 -3.03 -2.91
N GLY A 150 -18.04 -1.82 -2.67
CA GLY A 150 -17.26 -1.47 -1.48
C GLY A 150 -18.11 -1.46 -0.21
N GLN A 151 -18.47 -2.64 0.28
CA GLN A 151 -19.16 -2.85 1.54
C GLN A 151 -18.16 -3.39 2.55
N PRO A 152 -18.13 -2.88 3.80
CA PRO A 152 -17.24 -3.42 4.82
C PRO A 152 -17.51 -4.91 5.04
N ARG A 153 -16.44 -5.71 5.09
CA ARG A 153 -16.55 -7.15 5.37
C ARG A 153 -16.86 -7.34 6.85
N LEU A 154 -17.75 -8.28 7.15
CA LEU A 154 -18.06 -8.67 8.52
C LEU A 154 -16.77 -9.18 9.18
N ARG A 155 -16.31 -8.52 10.24
CA ARG A 155 -15.14 -8.96 11.02
C ARG A 155 -15.63 -9.97 12.08
N PRO A 156 -15.43 -11.29 11.90
CA PRO A 156 -15.70 -12.24 12.98
C PRO A 156 -14.79 -11.97 14.19
N PRO A 157 -15.15 -12.40 15.41
CA PRO A 157 -14.25 -12.32 16.55
C PRO A 157 -13.00 -13.15 16.21
N SER A 158 -11.83 -12.52 16.23
CA SER A 158 -10.58 -12.99 15.59
C SER A 158 -10.26 -14.49 15.80
N PRO A 159 -9.77 -15.18 14.75
CA PRO A 159 -8.32 -15.23 14.54
C PRO A 159 -7.94 -14.80 13.12
N ARG A 160 -6.95 -13.89 13.04
CA ARG A 160 -6.46 -13.24 11.81
C ARG A 160 -5.91 -14.27 10.81
N SER A 161 -6.58 -14.42 9.67
CA SER A 161 -6.11 -15.18 8.51
C SER A 161 -5.74 -14.21 7.38
N PRO A 162 -4.70 -14.48 6.55
CA PRO A 162 -4.04 -13.49 5.73
C PRO A 162 -4.80 -13.33 4.40
N VAL A 163 -5.58 -12.28 4.29
CA VAL A 163 -6.02 -11.80 2.98
C VAL A 163 -5.68 -10.33 2.94
N CYS A 164 -4.76 -9.97 2.04
CA CYS A 164 -4.50 -8.63 1.54
C CYS A 164 -4.51 -7.56 2.64
N THR A 165 -3.38 -7.27 3.28
CA THR A 165 -3.35 -6.23 4.33
C THR A 165 -3.09 -4.88 3.66
N PRO A 166 -4.06 -3.95 3.60
CA PRO A 166 -3.75 -2.61 3.17
C PRO A 166 -2.81 -1.94 4.16
N ALA A 167 -1.64 -1.54 3.70
CA ALA A 167 -0.84 -0.60 4.45
C ALA A 167 -1.55 0.76 4.42
N PRO A 168 -1.72 1.41 5.58
CA PRO A 168 -2.09 2.82 5.56
C PRO A 168 -1.03 3.58 4.76
N LEU A 169 -1.43 4.67 4.10
CA LEU A 169 -0.47 5.65 3.64
C LEU A 169 0.37 6.08 4.87
N TRP A 170 1.67 5.73 4.80
CA TRP A 170 2.72 5.73 5.83
C TRP A 170 2.65 4.61 6.88
#